data_AF-A0A2P8W393-F1
#
_entry.id   AF-A0A2P8W393-F1
#
_cell.length_a   1.000
_cell.length_b   1.000
_cell.length_c   1.000
_cell.angle_alpha   90.00
_cell.angle_beta   90.00
_cell.angle_gamma   90.00
#
_symmetry.space_group_name_H-M   'P 1'
#
loop_
_entity.id
_entity.type
_entity.pdbx_description
1 polymer ?
#
loop_
_entity_poly.entity_id
_entity_poly.type
_entity_poly.pdbx_seq_one_letter_code
_entity_poly.pdbx_strand_id
1 'polypeptide(L)'
;MVSSPLAPSSPFSQRQQVSRPAAADPQLALAVADDSFLRSLLTDSLPAIAHPHEIGSVTVEIGVPLPNAAQGRMDAVLTFEHINCVLAGSYPDAPPLPDLHNHREYQAITPCHSDLSTLAQNVSLAEAEALLARSGFEPDDVQHILNLPSQGWHKSWWYSLTAEGFLTVPFQRHIRSRSYADGTCTLQFKDHYAQQRPEGFRSQPQKLPVVVHSPQVSFCDNLAHINLSRQALATPQAVLIADDLTELEVEGYIRQNVSLYRQRSLEYLLNANCRSCGQAKCPLQGVDSSPVLACRSFKPVDVGI
;
A
#
# COMPACT_ATOMS: atom_id res chain seq x y z
N MET A 1 16.10 -50.50 -60.39
CA MET A 1 16.69 -50.98 -59.12
C MET A 1 17.34 -49.78 -58.46
N VAL A 2 16.86 -49.37 -57.28
CA VAL A 2 17.56 -49.56 -55.99
C VAL A 2 18.61 -48.46 -55.75
N SER A 3 18.21 -47.54 -54.87
CA SER A 3 18.97 -47.02 -53.71
C SER A 3 20.15 -46.07 -53.86
N SER A 4 20.04 -44.98 -53.07
CA SER A 4 21.04 -44.25 -52.27
C SER A 4 22.23 -45.12 -51.74
N PRO A 5 23.29 -44.60 -51.04
CA PRO A 5 23.43 -43.31 -50.32
C PRO A 5 24.87 -42.70 -50.31
N LEU A 6 25.07 -41.54 -49.65
CA LEU A 6 26.02 -41.33 -48.52
C LEU A 6 26.35 -39.83 -48.30
N ALA A 7 25.89 -39.32 -47.15
CA ALA A 7 26.34 -38.09 -46.46
C ALA A 7 27.72 -38.32 -45.78
N PRO A 8 28.34 -37.32 -45.11
CA PRO A 8 27.96 -36.94 -43.72
C PRO A 8 27.97 -35.40 -43.48
N SER A 9 27.00 -34.77 -42.83
CA SER A 9 26.63 -34.74 -41.39
C SER A 9 27.63 -34.02 -40.46
N SER A 10 27.18 -32.89 -39.88
CA SER A 10 27.46 -32.43 -38.51
C SER A 10 26.71 -31.12 -38.21
N PRO A 11 26.33 -30.85 -36.95
CA PRO A 11 24.93 -30.94 -36.58
C PRO A 11 24.31 -29.66 -36.00
N PHE A 12 22.98 -29.69 -35.97
CA PHE A 12 22.08 -28.89 -35.16
C PHE A 12 22.55 -28.75 -33.72
N SER A 13 22.78 -27.52 -33.27
CA SER A 13 22.58 -27.15 -31.87
C SER A 13 21.13 -26.70 -31.70
N GLN A 14 20.27 -27.63 -31.30
CA GLN A 14 19.03 -27.29 -30.61
C GLN A 14 19.41 -26.47 -29.38
N ARG A 15 19.19 -25.15 -29.44
CA ARG A 15 19.03 -24.35 -28.23
C ARG A 15 17.81 -24.94 -27.52
N GLN A 16 18.08 -25.67 -26.45
CA GLN A 16 17.10 -26.00 -25.42
C GLN A 16 16.33 -24.71 -25.11
N GLN A 17 15.09 -24.63 -25.57
CA GLN A 17 14.11 -23.73 -24.97
C GLN A 17 14.07 -24.12 -23.50
N VAL A 18 14.57 -23.22 -22.65
CA VAL A 18 14.28 -23.26 -21.23
C VAL A 18 12.76 -23.13 -21.14
N SER A 19 12.10 -24.26 -20.95
CA SER A 19 10.69 -24.35 -20.62
C SER A 19 10.47 -23.54 -19.35
N ARG A 20 9.91 -22.34 -19.53
CA ARG A 20 9.38 -21.50 -18.47
C ARG A 20 8.44 -22.39 -17.63
N PRO A 21 8.57 -22.43 -16.29
CA PRO A 21 7.74 -23.32 -15.49
C PRO A 21 6.26 -22.99 -15.73
N ALA A 22 5.45 -24.05 -15.88
CA ALA A 22 4.01 -23.95 -16.03
C ALA A 22 3.44 -23.00 -14.96
N ALA A 23 2.50 -22.15 -15.37
CA ALA A 23 1.81 -21.21 -14.48
C ALA A 23 1.38 -21.95 -13.20
N ALA A 24 1.98 -21.58 -12.07
CA ALA A 24 1.58 -22.10 -10.78
C ALA A 24 0.10 -21.77 -10.58
N ASP A 25 -0.67 -22.76 -10.11
CA ASP A 25 -2.07 -22.59 -9.73
C ASP A 25 -2.20 -21.33 -8.84
N PRO A 26 -2.95 -20.29 -9.24
CA PRO A 26 -3.07 -19.05 -8.48
C PRO A 26 -3.55 -19.27 -7.03
N GLN A 27 -4.31 -20.34 -6.75
CA GLN A 27 -4.66 -20.71 -5.36
C GLN A 27 -3.44 -21.25 -4.59
N LEU A 28 -2.58 -22.04 -5.26
CA LEU A 28 -1.30 -22.48 -4.70
C LEU A 28 -0.33 -21.30 -4.51
N ALA A 29 -0.33 -20.33 -5.43
CA ALA A 29 0.49 -19.12 -5.35
C ALA A 29 0.07 -18.24 -4.16
N LEU A 30 -1.22 -18.12 -3.87
CA LEU A 30 -1.71 -17.48 -2.64
C LEU A 30 -1.29 -18.24 -1.38
N ALA A 31 -1.26 -19.58 -1.43
CA ALA A 31 -0.91 -20.43 -0.29
C ALA A 31 0.57 -20.39 0.12
N VAL A 32 1.46 -20.06 -0.82
CA VAL A 32 2.88 -19.89 -0.57
C VAL A 32 3.34 -18.44 -0.76
N ALA A 33 2.40 -17.50 -0.81
CA ALA A 33 2.68 -16.09 -1.07
C ALA A 33 3.60 -15.51 0.00
N ASP A 34 4.62 -14.78 -0.44
CA ASP A 34 5.42 -13.93 0.42
C ASP A 34 4.80 -12.52 0.54
N ASP A 35 5.33 -11.72 1.47
CA ASP A 35 4.85 -10.35 1.70
C ASP A 35 4.91 -9.49 0.43
N SER A 36 5.93 -9.70 -0.43
CA SER A 36 6.09 -8.94 -1.67
C SER A 36 4.95 -9.22 -2.65
N PHE A 37 4.55 -10.49 -2.80
CA PHE A 37 3.43 -10.87 -3.64
C PHE A 37 2.12 -10.31 -3.10
N LEU A 38 1.88 -10.42 -1.79
CA LEU A 38 0.65 -9.90 -1.17
C LEU A 38 0.54 -8.37 -1.30
N ARG A 39 1.64 -7.64 -1.17
CA ARG A 39 1.68 -6.20 -1.46
C ARG A 39 1.40 -5.90 -2.93
N SER A 40 1.96 -6.68 -3.86
CA SER A 40 1.69 -6.51 -5.29
C SER A 40 0.20 -6.70 -5.64
N LEU A 41 -0.54 -7.55 -4.92
CA LEU A 41 -2.00 -7.67 -5.10
C LEU A 41 -2.72 -6.36 -4.79
N LEU A 42 -2.20 -5.56 -3.87
CA LEU A 42 -2.79 -4.27 -3.49
C LEU A 42 -2.35 -3.14 -4.42
N THR A 43 -1.07 -3.13 -4.79
CA THR A 43 -0.45 -2.03 -5.56
C THR A 43 -0.61 -2.17 -7.06
N ASP A 44 -0.52 -3.38 -7.58
CA ASP A 44 -0.41 -3.64 -9.03
C ASP A 44 -1.74 -4.10 -9.64
N SER A 45 -2.80 -4.18 -8.84
CA SER A 45 -4.15 -4.43 -9.35
C SER A 45 -4.71 -3.22 -10.10
N LEU A 46 -5.69 -3.45 -10.98
CA LEU A 46 -6.38 -2.40 -11.73
C LEU A 46 -7.88 -2.37 -11.41
N PRO A 47 -8.41 -1.31 -10.78
CA PRO A 47 -7.67 -0.20 -10.15
C PRO A 47 -6.85 -0.66 -8.93
N ALA A 48 -5.80 0.09 -8.61
CA ALA A 48 -4.99 -0.16 -7.42
C ALA A 48 -5.85 0.02 -6.17
N ILE A 49 -5.63 -0.84 -5.17
CA ILE A 49 -6.38 -0.79 -3.91
C ILE A 49 -5.73 0.20 -2.96
N ALA A 50 -4.41 0.18 -2.91
CA ALA A 50 -3.61 1.01 -2.03
C ALA A 50 -2.24 1.27 -2.66
N HIS A 51 -1.67 2.43 -2.37
CA HIS A 51 -0.29 2.74 -2.71
C HIS A 51 0.69 2.05 -1.74
N PRO A 52 1.96 1.82 -2.13
CA PRO A 52 2.94 1.16 -1.27
C PRO A 52 3.04 1.76 0.14
N HIS A 53 2.94 3.09 0.24
CA HIS A 53 3.07 3.83 1.50
C HIS A 53 1.83 3.78 2.41
N GLU A 54 0.73 3.22 1.92
CA GLU A 54 -0.54 3.05 2.65
C GLU A 54 -0.65 1.67 3.30
N ILE A 55 0.31 0.79 3.04
CA ILE A 55 0.23 -0.63 3.41
C ILE A 55 1.22 -0.93 4.53
N GLY A 56 0.68 -1.18 5.72
CA GLY A 56 1.41 -1.68 6.89
C GLY A 56 1.62 -3.20 6.80
N SER A 57 1.20 -3.93 7.84
CA SER A 57 1.23 -5.40 7.81
C SER A 57 0.22 -5.99 6.81
N VAL A 58 0.57 -7.10 6.17
CA VAL A 58 -0.29 -7.83 5.23
C VAL A 58 -0.29 -9.32 5.57
N THR A 59 -1.47 -9.94 5.57
CA THR A 59 -1.66 -11.37 5.79
C THR A 59 -2.76 -11.92 4.89
N VAL A 60 -2.73 -13.23 4.64
CA VAL A 60 -3.71 -13.91 3.79
C VAL A 60 -4.25 -15.17 4.48
N GLU A 61 -5.55 -15.40 4.35
CA GLU A 61 -6.24 -16.62 4.75
C GLU A 61 -6.88 -17.27 3.52
N ILE A 62 -6.84 -18.60 3.39
CA ILE A 62 -7.25 -19.30 2.17
C ILE A 62 -8.42 -20.23 2.44
N GLY A 63 -9.34 -20.31 1.47
CA GLY A 63 -10.48 -21.21 1.53
C GLY A 63 -11.45 -20.84 2.65
N VAL A 64 -11.64 -19.56 2.92
CA VAL A 64 -12.45 -19.08 4.05
C VAL A 64 -13.93 -19.37 3.77
N PRO A 65 -14.67 -20.05 4.67
CA PRO A 65 -16.07 -20.39 4.43
C PRO A 65 -16.95 -19.14 4.37
N LEU A 66 -17.88 -19.11 3.42
CA LEU A 66 -18.86 -18.02 3.32
C LEU A 66 -19.95 -18.21 4.38
N PRO A 67 -20.21 -17.23 5.25
CA PRO A 67 -21.34 -17.30 6.16
C PRO A 67 -22.64 -17.37 5.35
N ASN A 68 -23.50 -18.34 5.69
CA ASN A 68 -24.81 -18.59 5.08
C ASN A 68 -24.84 -19.26 3.69
N ALA A 69 -23.70 -19.67 3.12
CA ALA A 69 -23.68 -20.52 1.93
C ALA A 69 -23.31 -21.96 2.34
N ALA A 70 -24.27 -22.89 2.28
CA ALA A 70 -24.09 -24.28 2.71
C ALA A 70 -22.89 -25.00 2.05
N GLN A 71 -22.40 -24.50 0.90
CA GLN A 71 -21.27 -25.03 0.14
C GLN A 71 -20.32 -23.94 -0.44
N GLY A 72 -20.45 -22.68 -0.02
CA GLY A 72 -19.66 -21.57 -0.57
C GLY A 72 -18.36 -21.32 0.20
N ARG A 73 -17.24 -21.14 -0.50
CA ARG A 73 -15.95 -20.69 0.08
C ARG A 73 -15.43 -19.50 -0.71
N MET A 74 -14.76 -18.59 -0.03
CA MET A 74 -13.89 -17.58 -0.62
C MET A 74 -12.55 -18.23 -0.94
N ASP A 75 -11.94 -17.92 -2.08
CA ASP A 75 -10.63 -18.46 -2.43
C ASP A 75 -9.57 -17.97 -1.44
N ALA A 76 -9.55 -16.67 -1.16
CA ALA A 76 -8.78 -16.12 -0.05
C ALA A 76 -9.38 -14.82 0.51
N VAL A 77 -8.93 -14.46 1.72
CA VAL A 77 -9.18 -13.18 2.37
C VAL A 77 -7.83 -12.54 2.67
N LEU A 78 -7.58 -11.39 2.08
CA LEU A 78 -6.41 -10.56 2.35
C LEU A 78 -6.76 -9.60 3.48
N THR A 79 -5.97 -9.59 4.54
CA THR A 79 -6.06 -8.58 5.61
C THR A 79 -4.83 -7.71 5.55
N PHE A 80 -5.00 -6.40 5.49
CA PHE A 80 -3.89 -5.47 5.54
C PHE A 80 -4.18 -4.29 6.45
N GLU A 81 -3.11 -3.69 6.95
CA GLU A 81 -3.16 -2.50 7.77
C GLU A 81 -3.09 -1.26 6.87
N HIS A 82 -4.21 -0.55 6.73
CA HIS A 82 -4.26 0.70 5.99
C HIS A 82 -3.67 1.82 6.86
N ILE A 83 -2.59 2.44 6.40
CA ILE A 83 -1.89 3.52 7.08
C ILE A 83 -2.46 4.86 6.60
N ASN A 84 -2.80 5.76 7.52
CA ASN A 84 -3.35 7.09 7.19
C ASN A 84 -2.32 8.21 7.31
N CYS A 85 -1.23 7.95 8.03
CA CYS A 85 -0.13 8.89 8.27
C CYS A 85 1.20 8.14 8.21
N VAL A 86 2.13 8.64 7.40
CA VAL A 86 3.43 8.00 7.16
C VAL A 86 4.53 8.82 7.82
N LEU A 87 5.39 8.17 8.61
CA LEU A 87 6.59 8.78 9.17
C LEU A 87 7.62 8.98 8.04
N ALA A 88 8.10 10.20 7.87
CA ALA A 88 9.04 10.54 6.82
C ALA A 88 10.36 9.78 6.97
N GLY A 89 10.81 9.13 5.90
CA GLY A 89 12.06 8.37 5.87
C GLY A 89 12.06 7.07 6.68
N SER A 90 10.90 6.55 7.08
CA SER A 90 10.81 5.34 7.91
C SER A 90 11.12 4.02 7.21
N TYR A 91 11.12 3.99 5.87
CA TYR A 91 11.46 2.82 5.05
C TYR A 91 11.93 3.28 3.66
N PRO A 92 12.55 2.41 2.82
CA PRO A 92 13.15 2.80 1.55
C PRO A 92 12.21 3.55 0.58
N ASP A 93 10.93 3.19 0.56
CA ASP A 93 9.90 3.81 -0.28
C ASP A 93 9.10 4.91 0.43
N ALA A 94 9.43 5.23 1.69
CA ALA A 94 8.75 6.27 2.44
C ALA A 94 9.07 7.65 1.87
N PRO A 95 8.14 8.61 1.95
CA PRO A 95 8.44 9.98 1.56
C PRO A 95 9.64 10.51 2.36
N PRO A 96 10.58 11.21 1.70
CA PRO A 96 11.80 11.66 2.35
C PRO A 96 11.52 12.70 3.44
N LEU A 97 12.48 12.89 4.34
CA LEU A 97 12.45 14.00 5.28
C LEU A 97 12.49 15.34 4.52
N PRO A 98 11.70 16.35 4.93
CA PRO A 98 11.80 17.70 4.37
C PRO A 98 13.21 18.28 4.57
N ASP A 99 13.74 19.01 3.59
CA ASP A 99 15.07 19.62 3.69
C ASP A 99 15.16 20.60 4.87
N LEU A 100 16.12 20.31 5.76
CA LEU A 100 16.38 21.06 6.97
C LEU A 100 16.78 22.52 6.70
N HIS A 101 17.32 22.84 5.52
CA HIS A 101 17.70 24.22 5.17
C HIS A 101 16.49 25.11 4.89
N ASN A 102 15.34 24.51 4.57
CA ASN A 102 14.05 25.19 4.40
C ASN A 102 13.16 25.08 5.65
N HIS A 103 13.68 24.60 6.79
CA HIS A 103 12.91 24.39 8.02
C HIS A 103 12.11 25.61 8.51
N ARG A 104 12.64 26.82 8.34
CA ARG A 104 11.94 28.06 8.71
C ARG A 104 10.72 28.32 7.84
N GLU A 105 10.82 28.02 6.55
CA GLU A 105 9.68 28.09 5.62
C GLU A 105 8.66 27.00 5.97
N TYR A 106 9.11 25.80 6.36
CA TYR A 106 8.22 24.71 6.76
C TYR A 106 7.50 24.94 8.10
N GLN A 107 8.19 25.52 9.09
CA GLN A 107 7.54 25.91 10.35
C GLN A 107 6.55 27.06 10.16
N ALA A 108 6.83 27.98 9.23
CA ALA A 108 5.89 29.04 8.86
C ALA A 108 4.61 28.48 8.22
N ILE A 109 4.68 27.32 7.55
CA ILE A 109 3.51 26.59 7.06
C ILE A 109 2.97 25.56 8.05
N THR A 110 3.36 25.53 9.33
CA THR A 110 2.64 24.73 10.34
C THR A 110 2.04 25.61 11.45
N PRO A 111 1.25 26.66 11.13
CA PRO A 111 0.73 27.60 12.12
C PRO A 111 -0.36 26.99 13.00
N CYS A 112 -1.05 25.96 12.51
CA CYS A 112 -2.10 25.29 13.24
C CYS A 112 -1.52 24.22 14.15
N HIS A 113 -2.15 24.01 15.31
CA HIS A 113 -1.78 22.95 16.23
C HIS A 113 -3.02 22.23 16.74
N SER A 114 -2.91 20.93 16.92
CA SER A 114 -3.97 20.12 17.50
C SER A 114 -3.97 20.20 19.03
N ASP A 115 -5.11 19.86 19.61
CA ASP A 115 -5.18 19.48 21.01
C ASP A 115 -4.33 18.23 21.29
N LEU A 116 -3.98 18.06 22.57
CA LEU A 116 -3.30 16.87 23.05
C LEU A 116 -4.18 15.65 22.82
N SER A 117 -3.67 14.68 22.07
CA SER A 117 -4.35 13.42 21.78
C SER A 117 -3.62 12.27 22.47
N THR A 118 -4.38 11.34 23.03
CA THR A 118 -3.83 10.12 23.65
C THR A 118 -3.79 9.01 22.61
N LEU A 119 -2.58 8.53 22.32
CA LEU A 119 -2.34 7.45 21.37
C LEU A 119 -2.64 6.10 22.01
N ALA A 120 -2.05 5.88 23.18
CA ALA A 120 -2.22 4.70 24.01
C ALA A 120 -2.21 5.12 25.47
N GLN A 121 -3.11 4.55 26.27
CA GLN A 121 -3.31 4.93 27.67
C GLN A 121 -3.01 3.74 28.58
N ASN A 122 -2.15 3.95 29.56
CA ASN A 122 -1.79 2.97 30.60
C ASN A 122 -1.44 1.59 30.01
N VAL A 123 -0.64 1.58 28.96
CA VAL A 123 -0.17 0.35 28.29
C VAL A 123 1.16 -0.08 28.90
N SER A 124 1.50 -1.36 28.76
CA SER A 124 2.83 -1.85 29.13
C SER A 124 3.92 -1.21 28.27
N LEU A 125 5.16 -1.22 28.76
CA LEU A 125 6.31 -0.72 27.98
C LEU A 125 6.43 -1.45 26.64
N ALA A 126 6.28 -2.78 26.63
CA ALA A 126 6.35 -3.61 25.42
C ALA A 126 5.27 -3.24 24.39
N GLU A 127 4.05 -2.93 24.83
CA GLU A 127 2.98 -2.47 23.93
C GLU A 127 3.28 -1.09 23.34
N ALA A 128 3.86 -0.18 24.13
CA ALA A 128 4.28 1.14 23.66
C ALA A 128 5.44 1.05 22.67
N GLU A 129 6.44 0.21 22.95
CA GLU A 129 7.54 -0.11 22.03
C GLU A 129 7.01 -0.65 20.69
N ALA A 130 6.14 -1.67 20.75
CA ALA A 130 5.54 -2.26 19.56
C ALA A 130 4.72 -1.23 18.76
N LEU A 131 4.00 -0.34 19.44
CA LEU A 131 3.23 0.71 18.77
C LEU A 131 4.13 1.71 18.05
N LEU A 132 5.18 2.21 18.70
CA LEU A 132 6.13 3.15 18.08
C LEU A 132 6.90 2.48 16.93
N ALA A 133 7.39 1.25 17.12
CA ALA A 133 8.09 0.50 16.09
C ALA A 133 7.22 0.26 14.85
N ARG A 134 5.95 -0.15 15.04
CA ARG A 134 4.99 -0.30 13.93
C ARG A 134 4.73 1.00 13.16
N SER A 135 4.98 2.14 13.79
CA SER A 135 4.80 3.45 13.18
C SER A 135 6.03 3.89 12.36
N GLY A 136 7.05 3.03 12.27
CA GLY A 136 8.27 3.27 11.51
C GLY A 136 9.41 3.92 12.30
N PHE A 137 9.28 4.06 13.62
CA PHE A 137 10.40 4.55 14.44
C PHE A 137 11.50 3.51 14.57
N GLU A 138 12.74 3.94 14.37
CA GLU A 138 13.92 3.11 14.61
C GLU A 138 14.06 2.77 16.11
N PRO A 139 14.70 1.64 16.47
CA PRO A 139 14.84 1.21 17.86
C PRO A 139 15.42 2.29 18.79
N ASP A 140 16.39 3.06 18.30
CA ASP A 140 17.01 4.16 19.06
C ASP A 140 16.03 5.31 19.32
N ASP A 141 15.19 5.66 18.33
CA ASP A 141 14.14 6.66 18.49
C ASP A 141 13.06 6.18 19.45
N VAL A 142 12.67 4.90 19.38
CA VAL A 142 11.71 4.29 20.31
C VAL A 142 12.22 4.42 21.75
N GLN A 143 13.46 4.01 22.01
CA GLN A 143 14.07 4.12 23.33
C GLN A 143 14.18 5.58 23.78
N HIS A 144 14.53 6.49 22.87
CA HIS A 144 14.57 7.91 23.17
C HIS A 144 13.20 8.45 23.60
N ILE A 145 12.15 8.17 22.82
CA ILE A 145 10.77 8.60 23.08
C ILE A 145 10.27 8.10 24.44
N LEU A 146 10.53 6.83 24.77
CA LEU A 146 10.09 6.20 26.01
C LEU A 146 10.84 6.68 27.25
N ASN A 147 12.06 7.20 27.07
CA ASN A 147 12.90 7.74 28.16
C ASN A 147 12.89 9.27 28.23
N LEU A 148 11.99 9.95 27.50
CA LEU A 148 11.84 11.39 27.59
C LEU A 148 11.46 11.83 29.01
N PRO A 149 11.95 12.99 29.48
CA PRO A 149 11.47 13.57 30.72
C PRO A 149 9.97 13.93 30.60
N SER A 150 9.29 14.14 31.72
CA SER A 150 7.83 14.38 31.75
C SER A 150 7.33 15.58 30.92
N GLN A 151 8.22 16.52 30.62
CA GLN A 151 7.98 17.70 29.77
C GLN A 151 8.63 17.60 28.38
N GLY A 152 9.35 16.51 28.12
CA GLY A 152 10.05 16.25 26.86
C GLY A 152 9.08 15.91 25.72
N TRP A 153 9.50 16.25 24.52
CA TRP A 153 8.80 15.95 23.28
C TRP A 153 9.82 15.51 22.23
N HIS A 154 9.57 14.36 21.62
CA HIS A 154 10.23 13.96 20.39
C HIS A 154 9.47 14.56 19.20
N LYS A 155 10.19 15.11 18.22
CA LYS A 155 9.60 15.77 17.06
C LYS A 155 9.98 15.00 15.81
N SER A 156 8.99 14.62 15.03
CA SER A 156 9.19 13.94 13.76
C SER A 156 8.31 14.52 12.66
N TRP A 157 8.72 14.33 11.41
CA TRP A 157 8.00 14.78 10.22
C TRP A 157 7.13 13.65 9.66
N TRP A 158 5.91 14.00 9.28
CA TRP A 158 4.89 13.06 8.84
C TRP A 158 4.17 13.59 7.61
N TYR A 159 3.62 12.68 6.84
CA TYR A 159 2.72 12.97 5.72
C TYR A 159 1.35 12.37 6.02
N SER A 160 0.28 13.13 5.83
CA SER A 160 -1.07 12.57 5.85
C SER A 160 -1.45 12.11 4.45
N LEU A 161 -2.49 11.29 4.37
CA LEU A 161 -3.07 10.87 3.11
C LEU A 161 -4.41 11.57 2.89
N THR A 162 -4.69 11.95 1.64
CA THR A 162 -6.02 12.41 1.26
C THR A 162 -6.98 11.22 1.10
N ALA A 163 -8.28 11.48 0.94
CA ALA A 163 -9.26 10.42 0.67
C ALA A 163 -8.96 9.63 -0.61
N GLU A 164 -8.17 10.21 -1.52
CA GLU A 164 -7.71 9.62 -2.77
C GLU A 164 -6.34 8.92 -2.63
N GLY A 165 -5.77 8.84 -1.42
CA GLY A 165 -4.51 8.13 -1.16
C GLY A 165 -3.24 8.91 -1.48
N PHE A 166 -3.36 10.20 -1.81
CA PHE A 166 -2.20 11.02 -2.12
C PHE A 166 -1.58 11.63 -0.87
N LEU A 167 -0.25 11.77 -0.88
CA LEU A 167 0.47 12.40 0.21
C LEU A 167 0.20 13.91 0.27
N THR A 168 -0.14 14.43 1.45
CA THR A 168 -0.31 15.86 1.70
C THR A 168 1.03 16.57 1.90
N VAL A 169 0.99 17.89 2.11
CA VAL A 169 2.16 18.60 2.66
C VAL A 169 2.59 17.99 4.01
N PRO A 170 3.90 17.95 4.32
CA PRO A 170 4.39 17.39 5.57
C PRO A 170 3.96 18.23 6.77
N PHE A 171 3.76 17.56 7.91
CA PHE A 171 3.41 18.15 9.19
C PHE A 171 4.33 17.62 10.29
N GLN A 172 4.45 18.34 11.42
CA GLN A 172 5.21 17.84 12.56
C GLN A 172 4.30 17.18 13.57
N ARG A 173 4.69 15.99 14.03
CA ARG A 173 4.06 15.33 15.19
C ARG A 173 5.02 15.36 16.34
N HIS A 174 4.57 15.91 17.46
CA HIS A 174 5.32 15.95 18.70
C HIS A 174 4.77 14.85 19.58
N ILE A 175 5.59 13.85 19.89
CA ILE A 175 5.22 12.67 20.68
C ILE A 175 5.91 12.74 22.03
N ARG A 176 5.20 12.32 23.08
CA ARG A 176 5.78 12.11 24.40
C ARG A 176 5.26 10.84 25.04
N SER A 177 6.05 10.30 25.94
CA SER A 177 5.67 9.24 26.86
C SER A 177 5.44 9.81 28.27
N ARG A 178 4.56 9.17 29.03
CA ARG A 178 4.37 9.40 30.47
C ARG A 178 4.43 8.05 31.16
N SER A 179 5.52 7.78 31.85
CA SER A 179 5.70 6.55 32.62
C SER A 179 5.14 6.71 34.03
N TYR A 180 4.48 5.67 34.53
CA TYR A 180 3.87 5.61 35.85
C TYR A 180 4.61 4.64 36.76
N ALA A 181 4.42 4.79 38.07
CA ALA A 181 5.12 3.97 39.07
C ALA A 181 4.73 2.48 39.03
N ASP A 182 3.60 2.15 38.41
CA ASP A 182 3.14 0.77 38.19
C ASP A 182 3.80 0.10 36.97
N GLY A 183 4.75 0.78 36.32
CA GLY A 183 5.45 0.27 35.14
C GLY A 183 4.67 0.43 33.83
N THR A 184 3.48 1.03 33.87
CA THR A 184 2.73 1.38 32.66
C THR A 184 3.19 2.72 32.09
N CYS A 185 2.84 2.98 30.84
CA CYS A 185 3.07 4.27 30.21
C CYS A 185 1.87 4.72 29.36
N THR A 186 1.75 6.03 29.19
CA THR A 186 0.77 6.66 28.28
C THR A 186 1.53 7.41 27.20
N LEU A 187 1.24 7.10 25.94
CA LEU A 187 1.75 7.81 24.77
C LEU A 187 0.77 8.90 24.36
N GLN A 188 1.27 10.11 24.16
CA GLN A 188 0.46 11.25 23.73
C GLN A 188 1.16 12.02 22.63
N PHE A 189 0.37 12.70 21.80
CA PHE A 189 0.91 13.52 20.72
C PHE A 189 0.13 14.82 20.50
N LYS A 190 0.79 15.74 19.81
CA LYS A 190 0.20 16.94 19.21
C LYS A 190 0.74 17.10 17.80
N ASP A 191 -0.11 17.56 16.90
CA ASP A 191 0.24 17.81 15.52
C ASP A 191 0.35 19.29 15.24
N HIS A 192 1.36 19.68 14.48
CA HIS A 192 1.57 21.02 13.93
C HIS A 192 1.49 20.94 12.41
N TYR A 193 0.51 21.63 11.82
CA TYR A 193 0.12 21.43 10.43
C TYR A 193 -0.30 22.74 9.75
N ALA A 194 -0.40 22.71 8.42
CA ALA A 194 -0.59 23.91 7.59
C ALA A 194 -1.99 24.49 7.60
N GLN A 195 -2.96 23.65 7.25
CA GLN A 195 -4.33 24.10 7.01
C GLN A 195 -5.30 23.05 7.51
N GLN A 196 -5.20 21.83 6.99
CA GLN A 196 -6.05 20.72 7.38
C GLN A 196 -5.39 19.89 8.47
N ARG A 197 -6.19 19.52 9.47
CA ARG A 197 -5.73 18.66 10.56
C ARG A 197 -5.41 17.27 9.99
N PRO A 198 -4.20 16.73 10.25
CA PRO A 198 -3.86 15.36 9.93
C PRO A 198 -4.87 14.37 10.48
N GLU A 199 -5.02 13.26 9.78
CA GLU A 199 -5.76 12.12 10.33
C GLU A 199 -5.10 11.59 11.61
N GLY A 200 -5.86 10.77 12.33
CA GLY A 200 -5.38 10.12 13.54
C GLY A 200 -4.12 9.28 13.28
N PHE A 201 -3.36 9.05 14.33
CA PHE A 201 -2.14 8.24 14.29
C PHE A 201 -2.36 6.79 13.84
N ARG A 202 -3.59 6.28 13.93
CA ARG A 202 -3.87 4.86 13.86
C ARG A 202 -4.08 4.41 12.42
N SER A 203 -3.35 3.38 12.06
CA SER A 203 -3.70 2.48 10.99
C SER A 203 -5.01 1.74 11.29
N GLN A 204 -5.69 1.28 10.24
CA GLN A 204 -6.93 0.53 10.33
C GLN A 204 -6.83 -0.80 9.60
N PRO A 205 -7.20 -1.93 10.24
CA PRO A 205 -7.22 -3.20 9.53
C PRO A 205 -8.35 -3.19 8.49
N GLN A 206 -8.01 -3.53 7.26
CA GLN A 206 -8.94 -3.73 6.15
C GLN A 206 -8.90 -5.18 5.70
N LYS A 207 -10.08 -5.70 5.31
CA LYS A 207 -10.24 -7.06 4.80
C LYS A 207 -10.83 -7.02 3.40
N LEU A 208 -10.26 -7.82 2.51
CA LEU A 208 -10.65 -7.88 1.10
C LEU A 208 -10.77 -9.32 0.66
N PRO A 209 -11.86 -9.70 -0.02
CA PRO A 209 -11.94 -10.99 -0.67
C PRO A 209 -11.02 -10.99 -1.90
N VAL A 210 -10.28 -12.08 -2.05
CA VAL A 210 -9.51 -12.39 -3.27
C VAL A 210 -10.17 -13.59 -3.92
N VAL A 211 -10.58 -13.43 -5.18
CA VAL A 211 -11.20 -14.47 -5.99
C VAL A 211 -10.26 -14.82 -7.13
N VAL A 212 -10.17 -16.10 -7.44
CA VAL A 212 -9.36 -16.61 -8.54
C VAL A 212 -10.29 -16.96 -9.69
N HIS A 213 -10.13 -16.28 -10.83
CA HIS A 213 -10.93 -16.54 -12.01
C HIS A 213 -10.66 -17.95 -12.55
N SER A 214 -11.75 -18.67 -12.86
CA SER A 214 -11.71 -19.92 -13.61
C SER A 214 -12.33 -19.68 -14.99
N PRO A 215 -11.67 -20.08 -16.10
CA PRO A 215 -12.19 -19.91 -17.45
C PRO A 215 -13.54 -20.60 -17.73
N GLN A 216 -13.97 -21.49 -16.83
CA GLN A 216 -15.23 -22.22 -16.94
C GLN A 216 -16.42 -21.46 -16.33
N VAL A 217 -16.17 -20.37 -15.60
CA VAL A 217 -17.18 -19.61 -14.87
C VAL A 217 -17.55 -18.37 -15.67
N SER A 218 -18.85 -18.14 -15.88
CA SER A 218 -19.31 -16.95 -16.59
C SER A 218 -19.04 -15.67 -15.80
N PHE A 219 -18.94 -14.53 -16.49
CA PHE A 219 -18.82 -13.21 -15.86
C PHE A 219 -19.84 -13.00 -14.73
N CYS A 220 -21.12 -13.32 -14.99
CA CYS A 220 -22.22 -13.12 -14.04
C CYS A 220 -22.08 -14.00 -12.80
N ASP A 221 -21.71 -15.27 -12.97
CA ASP A 221 -21.54 -16.20 -11.86
C ASP A 221 -20.35 -15.80 -10.98
N ASN A 222 -19.24 -15.40 -11.63
CA ASN A 222 -18.05 -14.93 -10.94
C ASN A 222 -18.32 -13.62 -10.17
N LEU A 223 -19.04 -12.68 -10.79
CA LEU A 223 -19.45 -11.44 -10.12
C LEU A 223 -20.41 -11.71 -8.95
N ALA A 224 -21.33 -12.66 -9.09
CA ALA A 224 -22.23 -13.05 -8.00
C ALA A 224 -21.43 -13.63 -6.81
N HIS A 225 -20.42 -14.45 -7.07
CA HIS A 225 -19.52 -14.98 -6.03
C HIS A 225 -18.70 -13.89 -5.35
N ILE A 226 -18.15 -12.93 -6.11
CA ILE A 226 -17.48 -11.74 -5.58
C ILE A 226 -18.44 -10.95 -4.67
N ASN A 227 -19.67 -10.74 -5.11
CA ASN A 227 -20.67 -9.98 -4.34
C ASN A 227 -21.01 -10.65 -3.00
N LEU A 228 -21.16 -11.98 -3.00
CA LEU A 228 -21.37 -12.74 -1.77
C LEU A 228 -20.18 -12.60 -0.81
N SER A 229 -18.97 -12.66 -1.34
CA SER A 229 -17.73 -12.51 -0.57
C SER A 229 -17.59 -11.11 0.04
N ARG A 230 -17.91 -10.07 -0.74
CA ARG A 230 -17.95 -8.67 -0.27
C ARG A 230 -18.96 -8.46 0.85
N GLN A 231 -20.16 -9.01 0.70
CA GLN A 231 -21.20 -8.94 1.74
C GLN A 231 -20.76 -9.62 3.04
N ALA A 232 -20.12 -10.79 2.94
CA ALA A 232 -19.60 -11.51 4.11
C ALA A 232 -18.54 -10.74 4.89
N LEU A 233 -17.71 -9.95 4.20
CA LEU A 233 -16.64 -9.15 4.80
C LEU A 233 -17.01 -7.68 5.05
N ALA A 234 -18.25 -7.28 4.74
CA ALA A 234 -18.73 -5.90 4.84
C ALA A 234 -17.79 -4.88 4.14
N THR A 235 -17.27 -5.24 2.98
CA THR A 235 -16.34 -4.40 2.19
C THR A 235 -16.87 -4.15 0.79
N PRO A 236 -16.72 -2.93 0.24
CA PRO A 236 -17.12 -2.64 -1.14
C PRO A 236 -16.09 -3.10 -2.19
N GLN A 237 -14.86 -3.39 -1.78
CA GLN A 237 -13.74 -3.72 -2.67
C GLN A 237 -13.49 -5.23 -2.74
N ALA A 238 -12.91 -5.70 -3.84
CA ALA A 238 -12.50 -7.10 -4.04
C ALA A 238 -11.33 -7.18 -5.03
N VAL A 239 -10.50 -8.22 -4.92
CA VAL A 239 -9.48 -8.55 -5.92
C VAL A 239 -9.95 -9.76 -6.73
N LEU A 240 -9.83 -9.68 -8.05
CA LEU A 240 -9.96 -10.81 -8.96
C LEU A 240 -8.59 -11.10 -9.61
N ILE A 241 -8.04 -12.27 -9.35
CA ILE A 241 -6.85 -12.76 -10.06
C ILE A 241 -7.33 -13.44 -11.35
N ALA A 242 -6.98 -12.89 -12.50
CA ALA A 242 -7.39 -13.41 -13.79
C ALA A 242 -6.33 -13.13 -14.86
N ASP A 243 -5.97 -14.14 -15.64
CA ASP A 243 -4.95 -14.01 -16.70
C ASP A 243 -5.57 -13.70 -18.09
N ASP A 244 -6.83 -14.10 -18.33
CA ASP A 244 -7.48 -14.09 -19.65
C ASP A 244 -8.91 -13.51 -19.61
N LEU A 245 -9.05 -12.19 -19.43
CA LEU A 245 -10.34 -11.49 -19.49
C LEU A 245 -10.52 -10.75 -20.82
N THR A 246 -11.75 -10.71 -21.32
CA THR A 246 -12.10 -9.83 -22.44
C THR A 246 -12.17 -8.36 -21.99
N GLU A 247 -12.01 -7.41 -22.91
CA GLU A 247 -12.08 -5.97 -22.60
C GLU A 247 -13.42 -5.56 -21.94
N LEU A 248 -14.52 -6.17 -22.39
CA LEU A 248 -15.86 -5.95 -21.84
C LEU A 248 -15.98 -6.44 -20.39
N GLU A 249 -15.37 -7.58 -20.07
CA GLU A 249 -15.36 -8.11 -18.70
C GLU A 249 -14.48 -7.25 -17.79
N VAL A 250 -13.33 -6.80 -18.29
CA VAL A 250 -12.44 -5.86 -17.57
C VAL A 250 -13.21 -4.59 -17.19
N GLU A 251 -13.85 -3.93 -18.16
CA GLU A 251 -14.67 -2.74 -17.87
C GLU A 251 -15.82 -3.05 -16.91
N GLY A 252 -16.47 -4.21 -17.08
CA GLY A 252 -17.57 -4.65 -16.24
C GLY A 252 -17.16 -4.81 -14.78
N TYR A 253 -16.01 -5.43 -14.52
CA TYR A 253 -15.47 -5.61 -13.18
C TYR A 253 -15.03 -4.29 -12.54
N ILE A 254 -14.29 -3.45 -13.28
CA ILE A 254 -13.82 -2.16 -12.78
C ILE A 254 -14.99 -1.26 -12.36
N ARG A 255 -16.05 -1.17 -13.18
CA ARG A 255 -17.26 -0.38 -12.86
C ARG A 255 -18.02 -0.90 -11.63
N GLN A 256 -17.74 -2.12 -11.19
CA GLN A 256 -18.33 -2.76 -10.02
C GLN A 256 -17.40 -2.70 -8.78
N ASN A 257 -16.32 -1.91 -8.84
CA ASN A 257 -15.28 -1.80 -7.81
C ASN A 257 -14.53 -3.12 -7.54
N VAL A 258 -14.23 -3.87 -8.60
CA VAL A 258 -13.37 -5.05 -8.54
C VAL A 258 -12.01 -4.71 -9.13
N SER A 259 -10.96 -4.92 -8.35
CA SER A 259 -9.56 -4.73 -8.73
C SER A 259 -9.01 -6.00 -9.38
N LEU A 260 -8.42 -5.86 -10.56
CA LEU A 260 -7.96 -6.99 -11.37
C LEU A 260 -6.45 -7.18 -11.24
N TYR A 261 -6.00 -8.39 -10.89
CA TYR A 261 -4.59 -8.74 -10.77
C TYR A 261 -4.20 -9.80 -11.82
N ARG A 262 -3.08 -9.56 -12.53
CA ARG A 262 -2.54 -10.31 -13.69
C ARG A 262 -3.24 -10.13 -15.05
N GLN A 263 -3.53 -8.89 -15.42
CA GLN A 263 -3.67 -8.54 -16.83
C GLN A 263 -2.28 -8.17 -17.40
N ARG A 264 -1.76 -8.90 -18.39
CA ARG A 264 -0.57 -8.44 -19.12
C ARG A 264 -0.90 -7.13 -19.83
N SER A 265 -0.04 -6.14 -19.60
CA SER A 265 0.03 -4.86 -20.33
C SER A 265 -1.27 -4.06 -20.33
N LEU A 266 -1.51 -3.34 -19.24
CA LEU A 266 -2.12 -2.03 -19.30
C LEU A 266 -1.22 -1.06 -18.55
N GLU A 267 -0.12 -0.68 -19.21
CA GLU A 267 0.74 0.39 -18.74
C GLU A 267 0.04 1.73 -18.99
N TYR A 268 -0.29 2.37 -17.86
CA TYR A 268 -0.48 3.79 -17.61
C TYR A 268 -1.49 4.55 -18.47
N LEU A 269 -2.41 5.23 -17.78
CA LEU A 269 -2.52 6.68 -17.84
C LEU A 269 -3.40 7.18 -16.67
N LEU A 270 -3.07 8.37 -16.18
CA LEU A 270 -3.79 9.20 -15.19
C LEU A 270 -3.38 9.12 -13.71
N ASN A 271 -2.10 8.96 -13.40
CA ASN A 271 -1.58 9.45 -12.11
C ASN A 271 -0.65 10.64 -12.36
N ALA A 272 -1.03 11.79 -11.83
CA ALA A 272 -0.28 13.02 -11.99
C ALA A 272 0.95 12.99 -11.06
N ASN A 273 2.15 13.16 -11.61
CA ASN A 273 3.41 12.78 -10.96
C ASN A 273 4.32 14.01 -10.68
N CYS A 274 4.85 14.15 -9.45
CA CYS A 274 5.83 15.19 -9.10
C CYS A 274 7.30 14.86 -9.46
N ARG A 275 7.56 13.72 -10.09
CA ARG A 275 8.89 13.27 -10.58
C ARG A 275 9.53 14.22 -11.58
N SER A 276 8.73 14.89 -12.39
CA SER A 276 9.20 15.90 -13.37
C SER A 276 8.95 17.33 -12.90
N CYS A 277 8.70 17.57 -11.61
CA CYS A 277 8.46 18.91 -11.10
C CYS A 277 9.76 19.75 -11.15
N GLY A 278 9.72 20.87 -11.89
CA GLY A 278 10.84 21.82 -11.99
C GLY A 278 11.04 22.71 -10.76
N GLN A 279 10.19 22.58 -9.73
CA GLN A 279 10.32 23.34 -8.48
C GLN A 279 11.21 22.60 -7.49
N ALA A 280 12.50 22.97 -7.48
CA ALA A 280 13.53 22.41 -6.58
C ALA A 280 13.22 22.54 -5.07
N LYS A 281 12.26 23.39 -4.71
CA LYS A 281 11.83 23.63 -3.32
C LYS A 281 10.52 22.95 -2.94
N CYS A 282 9.94 22.14 -3.85
CA CYS A 282 8.72 21.41 -3.55
C CYS A 282 9.02 20.21 -2.64
N PRO A 283 8.35 20.06 -1.48
CA PRO A 283 8.58 18.93 -0.57
C PRO A 283 8.15 17.57 -1.12
N LEU A 284 7.41 17.58 -2.24
CA LEU A 284 6.95 16.38 -2.96
C LEU A 284 7.70 16.20 -4.29
N GLN A 285 8.77 16.97 -4.55
CA GLN A 285 9.58 16.79 -5.76
C GLN A 285 10.19 15.39 -5.78
N GLY A 286 10.03 14.67 -6.90
CA GLY A 286 10.53 13.29 -7.01
C GLY A 286 9.61 12.23 -6.41
N VAL A 287 8.48 12.61 -5.79
CA VAL A 287 7.52 11.67 -5.19
C VAL A 287 6.42 11.33 -6.21
N ASP A 288 6.27 10.05 -6.52
CA ASP A 288 5.34 9.55 -7.53
C ASP A 288 3.86 9.60 -7.08
N SER A 289 3.60 9.58 -5.76
CA SER A 289 2.26 9.50 -5.16
C SER A 289 1.68 10.85 -4.68
N SER A 290 1.97 11.94 -5.38
CA SER A 290 1.56 13.31 -5.00
C SER A 290 0.57 13.90 -6.01
N PRO A 291 -0.51 14.57 -5.58
CA PRO A 291 -1.50 15.08 -6.51
C PRO A 291 -1.01 16.39 -7.15
N VAL A 292 -0.53 16.32 -8.39
CA VAL A 292 -0.18 17.52 -9.19
C VAL A 292 -1.39 18.45 -9.37
N LEU A 293 -2.63 17.91 -9.38
CA LEU A 293 -3.87 18.67 -9.59
C LEU A 293 -4.07 19.80 -8.55
N ALA A 294 -3.49 19.68 -7.35
CA ALA A 294 -3.54 20.72 -6.32
C ALA A 294 -2.35 21.71 -6.37
N CYS A 295 -1.32 21.43 -7.18
CA CYS A 295 -0.10 22.23 -7.25
C CYS A 295 -0.24 23.40 -8.23
N ARG A 296 -0.53 24.61 -7.71
CA ARG A 296 -0.60 25.85 -8.54
C ARG A 296 0.71 26.23 -9.23
N SER A 297 1.83 25.61 -8.85
CA SER A 297 3.18 25.92 -9.36
C SER A 297 3.74 24.85 -10.29
N PHE A 298 2.99 23.78 -10.56
CA PHE A 298 3.41 22.74 -11.50
C PHE A 298 3.34 23.28 -12.93
N LYS A 299 4.46 23.21 -13.64
CA LYS A 299 4.51 23.41 -15.08
C LYS A 299 4.72 22.04 -15.72
N PRO A 300 3.77 21.52 -16.52
CA PRO A 300 4.00 20.29 -17.26
C PRO A 300 5.23 20.47 -18.16
N VAL A 301 5.97 19.38 -18.37
CA VAL A 301 7.07 19.36 -19.34
C VAL A 301 6.44 19.60 -20.72
N ASP A 302 6.90 20.61 -21.44
CA ASP A 302 6.55 20.79 -22.86
C ASP A 302 7.07 19.57 -23.62
N VAL A 303 6.18 18.63 -23.91
CA VAL A 303 6.47 17.54 -24.82
C VAL A 303 6.44 18.16 -26.22
N GLY A 304 7.59 18.64 -26.68
CA GLY A 304 7.77 19.09 -28.06
C GLY A 304 7.36 17.97 -29.01
N ILE A 305 6.37 18.26 -29.86
CA ILE A 305 6.05 17.47 -31.06
C ILE A 305 7.06 17.83 -32.15
#